data_AF-A0A660YNQ8-F1
#
_entry.id   AF-A0A660YNQ8-F1
#
_cell.length_a   1.000
_cell.length_b   1.000
_cell.length_c   1.000
_cell.angle_alpha   90.00
_cell.angle_beta   90.00
_cell.angle_gamma   90.00
#
_symmetry.space_group_name_H-M   'P 1'
#
loop_
_entity.id
_entity.type
_entity.pdbx_description
1 polymer ?
#
loop_
_entity_poly.entity_id
_entity_poly.type
_entity_poly.pdbx_seq_one_letter_code
_entity_poly.pdbx_strand_id
1 'polypeptide(L)'
;MSDPQKQKKQEFTKEEMEEFIREKETIKQIVGQVGGQPTTFSKVFNVAMMVLILASLIAAPFLPKDLELPAVEFGLVILSIKIFYLLHNEAKVIHFQFWMLSSLEWRMNDTAKRLSRIDEDIHEIAEQIRKNTK
;
A
#
# COMPACT_ATOMS: atom_id res chain seq x y z
N MET A 1 24.96 -37.49 13.62
CA MET A 1 25.88 -36.81 12.70
C MET A 1 25.01 -36.07 11.70
N SER A 2 24.83 -34.77 11.90
CA SER A 2 23.90 -33.93 11.14
C SER A 2 24.49 -33.64 9.76
N ASP A 3 23.74 -33.91 8.70
CA ASP A 3 24.19 -33.78 7.31
C ASP A 3 24.55 -32.31 6.96
N PRO A 4 25.82 -32.02 6.63
CA PRO A 4 26.29 -30.66 6.33
C PRO A 4 25.62 -30.02 5.11
N GLN A 5 25.06 -30.80 4.17
CA GLN A 5 24.28 -30.27 3.04
C GLN A 5 22.93 -29.71 3.48
N LYS A 6 22.32 -30.34 4.50
CA LYS A 6 21.01 -29.95 5.04
C LYS A 6 21.09 -28.67 5.87
N GLN A 7 22.22 -28.45 6.56
CA GLN A 7 22.49 -27.19 7.27
C GLN A 7 22.70 -26.02 6.31
N LYS A 8 23.55 -26.18 5.28
CA LYS A 8 23.74 -25.14 4.24
C LYS A 8 22.45 -24.74 3.54
N LYS A 9 21.62 -25.72 3.17
CA LYS A 9 20.33 -25.44 2.51
C LYS A 9 19.34 -24.74 3.45
N GLN A 10 19.33 -25.10 4.73
CA GLN A 10 18.49 -24.43 5.74
C GLN A 10 18.97 -23.01 6.05
N GLU A 11 20.28 -22.76 6.07
CA GLU A 11 20.85 -21.41 6.24
C GLU A 11 20.55 -20.53 5.04
N PHE A 12 20.77 -21.03 3.82
CA PHE A 12 20.47 -20.31 2.58
C PHE A 12 19.00 -19.88 2.49
N THR A 13 18.06 -20.77 2.80
CA THR A 13 16.62 -20.44 2.81
C THR A 13 16.24 -19.42 3.89
N LYS A 14 16.96 -19.38 5.01
CA LYS A 14 16.73 -18.38 6.06
C LYS A 14 17.25 -17.00 5.65
N GLU A 15 18.43 -16.94 5.05
CA GLU A 15 18.99 -15.69 4.51
C GLU A 15 18.07 -15.08 3.45
N GLU A 16 17.59 -15.89 2.49
CA GLU A 16 16.63 -15.44 1.47
C GLU A 16 15.34 -14.91 2.13
N MET A 17 14.81 -15.63 3.13
CA MET A 17 13.59 -15.21 3.84
C MET A 17 13.78 -13.88 4.58
N GLU A 18 14.92 -13.68 5.24
CA GLU A 18 15.24 -12.43 5.93
C GLU A 18 15.39 -11.27 4.95
N GLU A 19 15.98 -11.51 3.78
CA GLU A 19 16.10 -10.54 2.70
C GLU A 19 14.72 -10.13 2.17
N PHE A 20 13.83 -11.10 1.92
CA PHE A 20 12.43 -10.83 1.53
C PHE A 20 11.67 -9.99 2.58
N ILE A 21 11.84 -10.31 3.87
CA ILE A 21 11.21 -9.54 4.95
C ILE A 21 11.73 -8.10 4.95
N ARG A 22 13.03 -7.91 4.74
CA ARG A 22 13.67 -6.59 4.69
C ARG A 22 13.15 -5.76 3.53
N GLU A 23 13.13 -6.32 2.33
CA GLU A 23 12.59 -5.65 1.13
C GLU A 23 11.12 -5.27 1.31
N LYS A 24 10.32 -6.18 1.87
CA LYS A 24 8.90 -5.92 2.16
C LYS A 24 8.74 -4.73 3.11
N GLU A 25 9.54 -4.65 4.17
CA GLU A 25 9.44 -3.55 5.13
C GLU A 25 9.89 -2.22 4.49
N THR A 26 10.90 -2.23 3.62
CA THR A 26 11.29 -1.06 2.83
C THR A 26 10.17 -0.57 1.92
N ILE A 27 9.50 -1.47 1.18
CA ILE A 27 8.36 -1.12 0.33
C ILE A 27 7.24 -0.50 1.17
N LYS A 28 6.92 -1.12 2.32
CA LYS A 28 5.91 -0.60 3.26
C LYS A 28 6.28 0.78 3.81
N GLN A 29 7.55 1.03 4.11
CA GLN A 29 8.03 2.35 4.53
C GLN A 29 7.89 3.39 3.43
N ILE A 30 8.21 3.05 2.17
CA ILE A 30 8.04 3.94 1.01
C ILE A 30 6.57 4.28 0.82
N VAL A 31 5.69 3.28 0.81
CA VAL A 31 4.23 3.49 0.71
C VAL A 31 3.72 4.34 1.88
N GLY A 32 4.22 4.10 3.10
CA GLY A 32 3.86 4.87 4.30
C GLY A 32 4.39 6.31 4.31
N GLN A 33 5.54 6.58 3.68
CA GLN A 33 6.04 7.95 3.50
C GLN A 33 5.21 8.72 2.47
N VAL A 34 4.80 8.08 1.37
CA VAL A 34 3.96 8.73 0.34
C VAL A 34 2.54 8.99 0.84
N GLY A 35 2.01 8.12 1.69
CA GLY A 35 0.72 8.33 2.36
C GLY A 35 0.71 9.37 3.47
N GLY A 36 1.88 9.90 3.84
CA GLY A 36 2.06 10.76 5.00
C GLY A 36 2.04 9.94 6.29
N GLN A 37 3.14 10.02 7.05
CA GLN A 37 3.14 9.46 8.40
C GLN A 37 2.24 10.31 9.30
N PRO A 38 1.33 9.72 10.10
CA PRO A 38 0.49 10.46 11.01
C PRO A 38 1.36 11.13 12.07
N THR A 39 1.64 12.42 11.88
CA THR A 39 2.39 13.24 12.84
C THR A 39 1.62 13.31 14.16
N THR A 40 2.34 13.54 15.27
CA THR A 40 1.71 13.73 16.59
C THR A 40 0.66 14.85 16.55
N PHE A 41 0.89 15.90 15.77
CA PHE A 41 -0.08 16.96 15.52
C PHE A 41 -1.34 16.44 14.80
N SER A 42 -1.19 15.65 13.73
CA SER A 42 -2.32 15.03 13.03
C SER A 42 -3.15 14.14 13.97
N LYS A 43 -2.50 13.39 14.87
CA LYS A 43 -3.20 12.56 15.87
C LYS A 43 -4.01 13.42 16.84
N VAL A 44 -3.41 14.48 17.39
CA VAL A 44 -4.10 15.41 18.30
C VAL A 44 -5.26 16.12 17.60
N PHE A 45 -5.05 16.62 16.38
CA PHE A 45 -6.09 17.25 15.57
C PHE A 45 -7.25 16.29 15.27
N ASN A 46 -6.94 15.02 14.96
CA ASN A 46 -7.96 13.98 14.73
C ASN A 46 -8.82 13.74 15.99
N VAL A 47 -8.18 13.58 17.14
CA VAL A 47 -8.87 13.38 18.42
C VAL A 47 -9.71 14.62 18.77
N ALA A 48 -9.17 15.82 18.62
CA ALA A 48 -9.88 17.07 18.89
C ALA A 48 -11.14 17.22 18.02
N MET A 49 -11.03 16.97 16.71
CA MET A 49 -12.19 16.98 15.80
C MET A 49 -13.26 15.97 16.22
N MET A 50 -12.85 14.76 16.63
CA MET A 50 -13.78 13.72 17.08
C MET A 50 -14.50 14.11 18.38
N VAL A 51 -13.76 14.68 19.33
CA VAL A 51 -14.34 15.21 20.58
C VAL A 51 -15.31 16.35 20.30
N LEU A 52 -15.00 17.27 19.38
CA LEU A 52 -15.91 18.37 19.02
C LEU A 52 -17.22 17.87 18.40
N ILE A 53 -17.16 16.88 17.50
CA ILE A 53 -18.35 16.28 16.89
C ILE A 53 -19.21 15.61 17.97
N LEU A 54 -18.60 14.81 18.85
CA LEU A 54 -19.32 14.15 19.94
C LEU A 54 -19.89 15.16 20.93
N ALA A 55 -19.14 16.21 21.26
CA ALA A 55 -19.58 17.27 22.16
C ALA A 55 -20.79 18.02 21.57
N SER A 56 -20.81 18.32 20.27
CA SER A 56 -21.96 19.01 19.66
C SER A 56 -23.22 18.13 19.67
N LEU A 57 -23.08 16.83 19.39
CA LEU A 57 -24.18 15.86 19.41
C LEU A 57 -24.73 15.63 20.82
N ILE A 58 -23.86 15.48 21.82
CA ILE A 58 -24.25 15.23 23.21
C ILE A 58 -24.78 16.51 23.88
N ALA A 59 -24.23 17.68 23.55
CA ALA A 59 -24.67 18.95 24.13
C ALA A 59 -26.01 19.44 23.55
N ALA A 60 -26.32 19.11 22.29
CA ALA A 60 -27.57 19.51 21.62
C ALA A 60 -28.85 19.36 22.48
N PRO A 61 -29.14 18.20 23.12
CA PRO A 61 -30.34 18.05 23.96
C PRO A 61 -30.33 18.86 25.27
N PHE A 62 -29.16 19.36 25.70
CA PHE A 62 -29.03 20.19 26.89
C PHE A 62 -29.13 21.69 26.57
N LEU A 63 -29.13 22.08 25.30
CA LEU A 63 -29.27 23.47 24.87
C LEU A 63 -30.74 23.90 24.84
N PRO A 64 -31.02 25.22 24.90
CA PRO A 64 -32.35 25.75 24.64
C PRO A 64 -32.89 25.27 23.28
N LYS A 65 -34.20 25.05 23.16
CA LYS A 65 -34.84 24.52 21.94
C LYS A 65 -34.52 25.30 20.67
N ASP A 66 -34.29 26.60 20.78
CA ASP A 66 -33.92 27.46 19.65
C ASP A 66 -32.51 27.17 19.11
N LEU A 67 -31.65 26.52 19.91
CA LEU A 67 -30.26 26.19 19.60
C LEU A 67 -30.02 24.69 19.41
N GLU A 68 -31.01 23.84 19.73
CA GLU A 68 -30.92 22.38 19.58
C GLU A 68 -30.65 21.97 18.13
N LEU A 69 -31.47 22.46 17.19
CA LEU A 69 -31.34 22.19 15.75
C LEU A 69 -30.00 22.73 15.17
N PRO A 70 -29.65 24.02 15.36
CA PRO A 70 -28.38 24.56 14.90
C PRO A 70 -27.15 23.83 15.43
N ALA A 71 -27.18 23.32 16.67
CA ALA A 71 -26.05 22.59 17.27
C ALA A 71 -25.78 21.26 16.55
N VAL A 72 -26.84 20.55 16.15
CA VAL A 72 -26.72 19.30 15.38
C VAL A 72 -26.22 19.58 13.97
N GLU A 73 -26.76 20.61 13.31
CA GLU A 73 -26.32 21.03 11.97
C GLU A 73 -24.83 21.42 11.97
N PHE A 74 -24.38 22.13 13.00
CA PHE A 74 -22.97 22.49 13.16
C PHE A 74 -22.07 21.25 13.30
N GLY A 75 -22.50 20.26 14.08
CA GLY A 75 -21.81 18.96 14.17
C GLY A 75 -21.71 18.24 12.82
N LEU A 76 -22.78 18.27 12.04
CA LEU A 76 -22.84 17.67 10.71
C LEU A 76 -21.88 18.36 9.72
N VAL A 77 -21.78 19.69 9.78
CA VAL A 77 -20.83 20.45 8.95
C VAL A 77 -19.39 20.10 9.30
N ILE A 78 -19.05 20.04 10.60
CA ILE A 78 -17.70 19.63 11.05
C ILE A 78 -17.39 18.21 10.59
N LEU A 79 -18.34 17.28 10.71
CA LEU A 79 -18.18 15.91 10.24
C LEU A 79 -17.93 15.85 8.72
N SER A 80 -18.66 16.66 7.94
CA SER A 80 -18.52 16.73 6.49
C SER A 80 -17.13 17.21 6.08
N ILE A 81 -16.63 18.27 6.73
CA ILE A 81 -15.26 18.78 6.52
C ILE A 81 -14.23 17.71 6.89
N LYS A 82 -14.46 16.97 7.97
CA LYS A 82 -13.56 15.90 8.42
C LYS A 82 -13.46 14.76 7.40
N ILE A 83 -14.59 14.35 6.82
CA ILE A 83 -14.64 13.32 5.78
C ILE A 83 -13.91 13.81 4.52
N PHE A 84 -14.16 15.05 4.09
CA PHE A 84 -13.46 15.65 2.95
C PHE A 84 -11.93 15.67 3.16
N TYR A 85 -11.47 16.06 4.36
CA TYR A 85 -10.05 16.05 4.71
C TYR A 85 -9.45 14.64 4.66
N LEU A 86 -10.17 13.63 5.14
CA LEU A 86 -9.73 12.24 5.09
C LEU A 86 -9.60 11.76 3.64
N LEU A 87 -10.62 12.00 2.82
CA LEU A 87 -10.61 11.64 1.40
C LEU A 87 -9.47 12.32 0.63
N HIS A 88 -9.19 13.59 0.92
CA HIS A 88 -8.08 14.31 0.30
C HIS A 88 -6.72 13.69 0.64
N ASN A 89 -6.53 13.21 1.87
CA ASN A 89 -5.31 12.54 2.27
C ASN A 89 -5.18 11.15 1.63
N GLU A 90 -6.26 10.37 1.60
CA GLU A 90 -6.29 9.04 0.97
C GLU A 90 -6.04 9.09 -0.55
N ALA A 91 -6.49 10.15 -1.22
CA ALA A 91 -6.31 10.30 -2.68
C ALA A 91 -4.83 10.25 -3.12
N LYS A 92 -3.90 10.75 -2.28
CA LYS A 92 -2.45 10.72 -2.56
C LYS A 92 -1.89 9.31 -2.53
N VAL A 93 -2.30 8.52 -1.54
CA VAL A 93 -1.93 7.10 -1.39
C VAL A 93 -2.44 6.32 -2.59
N ILE A 94 -3.72 6.50 -2.94
CA ILE A 94 -4.37 5.79 -4.03
C ILE A 94 -3.67 6.09 -5.36
N HIS A 95 -3.36 7.36 -5.64
CA HIS A 95 -2.64 7.73 -6.85
C HIS A 95 -1.25 7.09 -6.92
N PHE A 96 -0.52 7.09 -5.81
CA PHE A 96 0.78 6.43 -5.75
C PHE A 96 0.68 4.91 -5.97
N GLN A 97 -0.28 4.24 -5.31
CA GLN A 97 -0.52 2.80 -5.50
C GLN A 97 -0.85 2.49 -6.96
N PHE A 98 -1.64 3.34 -7.62
CA PHE A 98 -1.96 3.21 -9.04
C PHE A 98 -0.70 3.29 -9.91
N TRP A 99 0.15 4.30 -9.72
CA TRP A 99 1.41 4.43 -10.46
C TRP A 99 2.36 3.24 -10.25
N MET A 100 2.47 2.78 -9.01
CA MET A 100 3.27 1.61 -8.68
C MET A 100 2.74 0.37 -9.40
N LEU A 101 1.43 0.13 -9.38
CA LEU A 101 0.80 -1.00 -10.06
C LEU A 101 1.03 -0.94 -11.58
N SER A 102 0.85 0.23 -12.21
CA SER A 102 1.12 0.39 -13.65
C SER A 102 2.58 0.14 -14.01
N SER A 103 3.52 0.56 -13.15
CA SER A 103 4.95 0.29 -13.37
C SER A 103 5.29 -1.20 -13.26
N LEU A 104 4.64 -1.91 -12.32
CA LEU A 104 4.80 -3.36 -12.15
C LEU A 104 4.17 -4.12 -13.31
N GLU A 105 2.99 -3.71 -13.76
CA GLU A 105 2.32 -4.28 -14.93
C GLU A 105 3.21 -4.17 -16.16
N TRP A 106 3.78 -2.98 -16.42
CA TRP A 106 4.70 -2.79 -17.54
C TRP A 106 5.96 -3.65 -17.44
N ARG A 107 6.60 -3.71 -16.26
CA ARG A 107 7.79 -4.56 -16.03
C ARG A 107 7.48 -6.05 -16.17
N MET A 108 6.34 -6.50 -15.67
CA MET A 108 5.91 -7.89 -15.78
C MET A 108 5.65 -8.27 -17.24
N ASN A 109 5.02 -7.37 -18.00
CA ASN A 109 4.79 -7.55 -19.44
C ASN A 109 6.11 -7.58 -20.24
N ASP A 110 7.08 -6.70 -19.95
CA ASP A 110 8.39 -6.75 -20.58
C ASP A 110 9.12 -8.06 -20.27
N THR A 111 9.06 -8.51 -19.02
CA THR A 111 9.64 -9.78 -18.59
C THR A 111 9.01 -10.96 -19.33
N ALA A 112 7.68 -11.00 -19.46
CA ALA A 112 6.97 -12.03 -20.21
C ALA A 112 7.39 -12.04 -21.69
N LYS A 113 7.54 -10.87 -22.33
CA LYS A 113 8.02 -10.76 -23.71
C LYS A 113 9.46 -11.25 -23.86
N ARG A 114 10.36 -10.92 -22.93
CA ARG A 114 11.75 -11.42 -22.94
C ARG A 114 11.77 -12.95 -22.82
N LEU A 115 10.93 -13.51 -21.96
CA LEU A 115 10.83 -14.96 -21.78
C LEU A 115 10.36 -15.65 -23.06
N SER A 116 9.36 -15.08 -23.73
CA SER A 116 8.87 -15.59 -25.03
C SER A 116 9.95 -15.57 -26.11
N ARG A 117 10.78 -14.52 -26.17
CA ARG A 117 11.88 -14.44 -27.14
C ARG A 117 12.95 -15.48 -26.87
N ILE A 118 13.29 -15.69 -25.60
CA ILE A 118 14.25 -16.74 -25.21
C ILE A 118 13.73 -18.12 -25.62
N ASP A 119 12.44 -18.40 -25.44
CA ASP A 119 11.84 -19.67 -25.86
C ASP A 119 11.88 -19.89 -27.37
N GLU A 120 11.66 -18.81 -28.15
CA GLU A 120 11.75 -18.80 -29.61
C GLU A 120 13.21 -19.01 -30.08
N ASP A 121 14.18 -18.31 -29.49
CA ASP A 121 15.61 -18.48 -29.77
C ASP A 121 16.08 -19.91 -29.49
N ILE A 122 15.62 -20.51 -28.37
CA ILE A 122 15.92 -21.91 -28.02
C ILE A 122 15.35 -22.86 -29.07
N HIS A 123 14.11 -22.64 -29.52
CA HIS A 123 13.48 -23.46 -30.57
C HIS A 123 14.23 -23.35 -31.91
N GLU A 124 14.64 -22.14 -32.30
CA GLU A 124 15.39 -21.92 -33.54
C GLU A 124 16.75 -22.64 -33.50
N ILE A 125 17.49 -22.50 -32.39
CA ILE A 125 18.77 -23.20 -32.20
C ILE A 125 18.58 -24.72 -32.26
N ALA A 126 17.53 -25.25 -31.62
CA ALA A 126 17.22 -26.68 -31.65
C ALA A 126 16.91 -27.17 -33.07
N GLU A 127 16.17 -26.39 -33.87
CA GLU A 127 15.92 -26.70 -35.28
C GLU A 127 17.20 -26.66 -36.13
N GLN A 128 18.06 -25.66 -35.94
CA GLN A 128 19.32 -25.53 -36.67
C GLN A 128 20.24 -26.73 -36.40
N ILE A 129 20.36 -27.16 -35.14
CA ILE A 129 21.12 -28.37 -34.78
C ILE A 129 20.54 -29.61 -35.47
N ARG A 130 19.22 -29.75 -35.48
CA ARG A 130 18.54 -30.87 -36.13
C ARG A 130 18.79 -30.91 -37.65
N LYS A 131 18.85 -29.75 -38.30
CA LYS A 131 19.15 -29.62 -39.74
C LYS A 131 20.62 -29.92 -40.05
N ASN A 132 21.57 -29.51 -39.19
CA ASN A 132 23.00 -29.80 -39.38
C ASN A 132 23.41 -31.25 -39.10
N THR A 133 22.59 -32.01 -38.36
CA THR A 133 22.86 -33.42 -38.02
C THR A 133 22.26 -34.40 -39.05
N LYS A 134 21.49 -33.91 -40.03
CA LYS A 134 20.93 -34.69 -41.14
C LYS A 134 21.72 -34.43 -42.42
#